data_AF-A0A1Y4F6J6-F1
#
_entry.id   AF-A0A1Y4F6J6-F1
#
_cell.length_a   1.000
_cell.length_b   1.000
_cell.length_c   1.000
_cell.angle_alpha   90.00
_cell.angle_beta   90.00
_cell.angle_gamma   90.00
#
_symmetry.space_group_name_H-M   'P 1'
#
loop_
_entity.id
_entity.type
_entity.pdbx_description
1 polymer ?
#
loop_
_entity_poly.entity_id
_entity_poly.type
_entity_poly.pdbx_seq_one_letter_code
_entity_poly.pdbx_strand_id
1 'polypeptide(L)'
;MCKIIQFPTNKISHTNGYNNLSALFEVCDSMEICNVYLETIENLYNNGNITETEMYTLRRIGRQKRLKLAEPSKQKPQKADKPGTYLYTPEMGQEKPEGCKIEAGLCYYGSHYWLKTSLELKGRGITENEPTRDGIKNYTVTKRAFEKLRTQYAISYESCLD
;
A
#
# COMPACT_ATOMS: atom_id res chain seq x y z
N MET A 1 0.81 -66.60 9.20
CA MET A 1 0.93 -65.36 8.41
C MET A 1 1.45 -64.27 9.32
N CYS A 2 2.68 -63.79 9.11
CA CYS A 2 3.26 -62.74 9.94
C CYS A 2 2.73 -61.37 9.49
N LYS A 3 2.26 -60.56 10.44
CA LYS A 3 1.76 -59.20 10.19
C LYS A 3 2.93 -58.23 10.33
N ILE A 4 3.31 -57.57 9.24
CA ILE A 4 4.36 -56.55 9.23
C ILE A 4 3.79 -55.29 9.91
N ILE A 5 4.40 -54.87 11.02
CA ILE A 5 4.06 -53.63 11.71
C ILE A 5 4.73 -52.48 10.95
N GLN A 6 3.95 -51.58 10.35
CA GLN A 6 4.47 -50.36 9.72
C GLN A 6 4.44 -49.21 10.73
N PHE A 7 5.61 -48.64 11.01
CA PHE A 7 5.71 -47.44 11.82
C PHE A 7 5.31 -46.21 10.99
N PRO A 8 4.60 -45.22 11.58
CA PRO A 8 4.31 -43.97 10.90
C PRO A 8 5.64 -43.26 10.65
N THR A 9 6.07 -43.24 9.39
CA THR A 9 7.13 -42.34 8.96
C THR A 9 6.50 -40.96 8.89
N ASN A 10 6.82 -40.10 9.86
CA ASN A 10 6.65 -38.66 9.69
C ASN A 10 7.53 -38.29 8.49
N LYS A 11 6.96 -38.30 7.29
CA LYS A 11 7.63 -37.88 6.07
C LYS A 11 7.88 -36.39 6.21
N ILE A 12 9.01 -36.05 6.83
CA ILE A 12 9.52 -34.69 6.87
C ILE A 12 9.71 -34.29 5.41
N SER A 13 8.78 -33.51 4.88
CA SER A 13 8.77 -33.10 3.47
C SER A 13 9.93 -32.15 3.16
N HIS A 14 10.37 -31.41 4.17
CA HIS A 14 11.45 -30.43 4.10
C HIS A 14 12.31 -30.46 5.35
N THR A 15 13.60 -30.22 5.20
CA THR A 15 14.57 -30.13 6.30
C THR A 15 14.18 -29.04 7.30
N ASN A 16 14.62 -29.20 8.55
CA ASN A 16 14.39 -28.18 9.59
C ASN A 16 15.01 -26.84 9.20
N GLY A 17 16.17 -26.85 8.54
CA GLY A 17 16.82 -25.64 8.03
C GLY A 17 15.95 -24.89 7.02
N TYR A 18 15.28 -25.61 6.12
CA TYR A 18 14.33 -25.02 5.17
C TYR A 18 13.14 -24.38 5.87
N ASN A 19 12.46 -25.09 6.76
CA ASN A 19 11.27 -24.58 7.45
C ASN A 19 11.59 -23.32 8.27
N ASN A 20 12.73 -23.31 8.97
CA ASN A 20 13.17 -22.18 9.76
C ASN A 20 13.45 -20.95 8.88
N LEU A 21 14.23 -21.10 7.80
CA LEU A 21 14.54 -19.98 6.92
C LEU A 21 13.32 -19.47 6.15
N SER A 22 12.42 -20.35 5.72
CA SER A 22 11.16 -19.94 5.10
C SER A 22 10.37 -19.02 6.02
N ALA A 23 10.20 -19.42 7.30
CA ALA A 23 9.51 -18.60 8.29
C ALA A 23 10.24 -17.27 8.57
N LEU A 24 11.58 -17.29 8.61
CA LEU A 24 12.39 -16.08 8.80
C LEU A 24 12.22 -15.08 7.64
N PHE A 25 12.17 -15.55 6.39
CA PHE A 25 11.91 -14.70 5.23
C PHE A 25 10.49 -14.12 5.22
N GLU A 26 9.50 -14.82 5.78
CA GLU A 26 8.13 -14.31 5.89
C GLU A 26 8.05 -13.09 6.80
N VAL A 27 8.70 -13.13 7.97
CA VAL A 27 8.68 -12.08 9.01
C VAL A 27 9.71 -10.97 8.74
N CYS A 28 10.60 -11.14 7.76
CA CYS A 28 11.64 -10.17 7.47
C CYS A 28 11.09 -8.85 6.89
N ASP A 29 11.33 -7.74 7.58
CA ASP A 29 10.90 -6.39 7.14
C ASP A 29 12.05 -5.46 6.72
N SER A 30 13.30 -5.84 7.00
CA SER A 30 14.49 -5.08 6.61
C SER A 30 15.25 -5.73 5.46
N MET A 31 15.79 -4.90 4.56
CA MET A 31 16.64 -5.37 3.46
C MET A 31 17.94 -6.00 3.98
N GLU A 32 18.49 -5.48 5.07
CA GLU A 32 19.74 -5.96 5.69
C GLU A 32 19.56 -7.37 6.24
N ILE A 33 18.48 -7.58 7.00
CA ILE A 33 18.12 -8.88 7.57
C ILE A 33 17.87 -9.90 6.45
N CYS A 34 17.22 -9.49 5.36
CA CYS A 34 17.00 -10.36 4.21
C CYS A 34 18.32 -10.82 3.56
N ASN A 35 19.34 -9.96 3.51
CA ASN A 35 20.66 -10.32 3.00
C ASN A 35 21.39 -11.29 3.93
N VAL A 36 21.31 -11.07 5.26
CA VAL A 36 21.87 -12.01 6.25
C VAL A 36 21.26 -13.40 6.08
N TYR A 37 19.93 -13.50 5.90
CA TYR A 37 19.29 -14.80 5.67
C TYR A 37 19.73 -15.46 4.37
N LEU A 38 19.94 -14.69 3.30
CA LEU A 38 20.47 -15.23 2.04
C LEU A 38 21.88 -15.82 2.22
N GLU A 39 22.74 -15.19 3.01
CA GLU A 39 24.07 -15.72 3.35
C GLU A 39 23.97 -17.01 4.19
N THR A 40 23.03 -17.06 5.15
CA THR A 40 22.84 -18.27 5.98
C THR A 40 22.40 -19.50 5.17
N ILE A 41 21.73 -19.33 4.02
CA ILE A 41 21.38 -20.45 3.13
C ILE A 41 22.65 -21.19 2.68
N GLU A 42 23.69 -20.45 2.29
CA GLU A 42 24.95 -21.05 1.80
C GLU A 42 25.67 -21.81 2.91
N ASN A 43 25.68 -21.24 4.11
CA ASN A 43 26.25 -21.90 5.29
C ASN A 43 25.49 -23.20 5.64
N LEU A 44 24.16 -23.19 5.59
CA LEU A 44 23.36 -24.40 5.86
C LEU A 44 23.54 -25.47 4.78
N TYR A 45 23.72 -25.08 3.52
CA TYR A 45 23.99 -26.01 2.43
C TYR A 45 25.37 -26.66 2.59
N ASN A 46 26.40 -25.86 2.85
CA ASN A 46 27.77 -26.36 3.06
C ASN A 46 27.87 -27.30 4.27
N ASN A 47 27.05 -27.07 5.29
CA ASN A 47 26.99 -27.91 6.49
C ASN A 47 26.08 -29.14 6.31
N GLY A 48 25.46 -29.34 5.14
CA GLY A 48 24.57 -30.49 4.86
C GLY A 48 23.22 -30.44 5.58
N ASN A 49 22.82 -29.29 6.11
CA ASN A 49 21.57 -29.11 6.86
C ASN A 49 20.35 -28.85 5.96
N ILE A 50 20.58 -28.52 4.68
CA ILE A 50 19.55 -28.34 3.66
C ILE A 50 20.00 -29.03 2.37
N THR A 51 19.04 -29.45 1.57
CA THR A 51 19.29 -30.04 0.25
C THR A 51 19.50 -28.97 -0.83
N GLU A 52 20.07 -29.35 -1.98
CA GLU A 52 20.30 -28.42 -3.08
C GLU A 52 18.99 -27.81 -3.63
N THR A 53 17.92 -28.61 -3.70
CA THR A 53 16.59 -28.15 -4.15
C THR A 53 15.97 -27.14 -3.17
N GLU A 54 16.14 -27.36 -1.87
CA GLU A 54 15.75 -26.42 -0.80
C GLU A 54 16.56 -25.12 -0.84
N MET A 55 17.86 -25.21 -1.13
CA MET A 55 18.72 -24.04 -1.29
C MET A 55 18.22 -23.13 -2.42
N TYR A 56 17.92 -23.69 -3.60
CA TYR A 56 17.43 -22.91 -4.74
C TYR A 56 16.05 -22.29 -4.47
N THR A 57 15.16 -23.01 -3.79
CA THR A 57 13.84 -22.50 -3.44
C THR A 57 13.92 -21.36 -2.42
N LEU A 58 14.74 -21.48 -1.38
CA LEU A 58 14.99 -20.40 -0.42
C LEU A 58 15.62 -19.17 -1.07
N ARG A 59 16.58 -19.35 -1.99
CA ARG A 59 17.17 -18.25 -2.77
C ARG A 59 16.11 -17.52 -3.60
N ARG A 60 15.16 -18.25 -4.20
CA ARG A 60 14.05 -17.65 -4.94
C ARG A 60 13.13 -16.83 -4.01
N ILE A 61 12.78 -17.38 -2.84
CA ILE A 61 11.95 -16.70 -1.84
C ILE A 61 12.62 -15.41 -1.37
N GLY A 62 13.88 -15.47 -0.95
CA GLY A 62 14.62 -14.30 -0.48
C GLY A 62 14.77 -13.21 -1.55
N ARG A 63 15.05 -13.58 -2.81
CA ARG A 63 15.08 -12.62 -3.92
C ARG A 63 13.72 -11.94 -4.16
N GLN A 64 12.62 -12.71 -4.12
CA GLN A 64 11.28 -12.14 -4.26
C GLN A 64 10.92 -11.22 -3.10
N LYS A 65 11.27 -11.57 -1.86
CA LYS A 65 11.06 -10.72 -0.69
C LYS A 65 11.87 -9.43 -0.80
N ARG A 66 13.13 -9.50 -1.23
CA ARG A 66 13.97 -8.32 -1.46
C ARG A 66 13.38 -7.37 -2.51
N LEU A 67 12.82 -7.92 -3.60
CA LEU A 67 12.12 -7.10 -4.60
C LEU A 67 10.88 -6.42 -4.01
N LYS A 68 10.07 -7.15 -3.24
CA LYS A 68 8.90 -6.57 -2.55
C LYS A 68 9.27 -5.49 -1.53
N LEU A 69 10.41 -5.63 -0.86
CA LEU A 69 10.93 -4.62 0.09
C LEU A 69 11.56 -3.42 -0.63
N ALA A 70 12.12 -3.62 -1.82
CA ALA A 70 12.73 -2.57 -2.63
C ALA A 70 11.68 -1.74 -3.41
N GLU A 71 10.50 -2.31 -3.68
CA GLU A 71 9.38 -1.55 -4.19
C GLU A 71 8.99 -0.50 -3.14
N PRO A 72 9.05 0.82 -3.45
CA PRO A 72 8.60 1.84 -2.52
C PRO A 72 7.16 1.50 -2.15
N SER A 73 6.84 1.48 -0.86
CA SER A 73 5.51 1.11 -0.37
C SER A 73 4.48 2.04 -1.00
N LYS A 74 3.88 1.63 -2.12
CA LYS A 74 2.73 2.31 -2.68
C LYS A 74 1.63 2.11 -1.67
N GLN A 75 1.39 3.13 -0.85
CA GLN A 75 0.27 3.12 0.07
C GLN A 75 -0.97 2.97 -0.78
N LYS A 76 -1.68 1.85 -0.63
CA LYS A 76 -2.86 1.56 -1.44
C LYS A 76 -3.82 2.76 -1.36
N PRO A 77 -4.36 3.24 -2.49
CA PRO A 77 -5.26 4.38 -2.49
C PRO A 77 -6.44 4.09 -1.57
N GLN A 78 -6.73 5.04 -0.67
CA GLN A 78 -7.84 4.90 0.24
C GLN A 78 -9.15 4.88 -0.57
N LYS A 79 -9.93 3.79 -0.48
CA LYS A 79 -11.22 3.69 -1.17
C LYS A 79 -12.25 4.57 -0.48
N ALA A 80 -12.83 5.49 -1.23
CA ALA A 80 -13.80 6.44 -0.71
C ALA A 80 -15.24 5.90 -0.79
N ASP A 81 -15.59 4.97 0.12
CA ASP A 81 -16.94 4.39 0.19
C ASP A 81 -17.96 5.30 0.93
N LYS A 82 -17.48 6.17 1.83
CA LYS A 82 -18.32 7.04 2.66
C LYS A 82 -18.12 8.52 2.31
N PRO A 83 -19.16 9.37 2.48
CA PRO A 83 -18.97 10.81 2.39
C PRO A 83 -18.00 11.27 3.49
N GLY A 84 -17.08 12.16 3.12
CA GLY A 84 -15.97 12.53 3.98
C GLY A 84 -14.82 13.18 3.22
N THR A 85 -13.79 13.58 3.95
CA THR A 85 -12.56 14.13 3.38
C THR A 85 -11.47 13.08 3.49
N TYR A 86 -10.91 12.70 2.34
CA TYR A 86 -9.82 11.75 2.21
C TYR A 86 -8.54 12.52 1.92
N LEU A 87 -7.69 12.62 2.94
CA LEU A 87 -6.40 13.30 2.87
C LEU A 87 -5.40 12.42 2.12
N TYR A 88 -4.72 12.96 1.13
CA TYR A 88 -3.54 12.32 0.54
C TYR A 88 -2.41 13.33 0.38
N THR A 89 -1.20 12.89 0.69
CA THR A 89 0.05 13.64 0.56
C THR A 89 0.87 13.04 -0.58
N PRO A 90 0.83 13.62 -1.80
CA PRO A 90 1.51 13.04 -2.96
C PRO A 90 3.03 12.92 -2.74
N GLU A 91 3.63 13.82 -1.98
CA GLU A 91 5.06 13.82 -1.65
C GLU A 91 5.51 12.62 -0.81
N MET A 92 4.60 12.00 -0.04
CA MET A 92 4.87 10.76 0.70
C MET A 92 4.60 9.49 -0.13
N GLY A 93 4.40 9.63 -1.45
CA GLY A 93 4.07 8.51 -2.33
C GLY A 93 2.65 7.97 -2.14
N GLN A 94 1.74 8.77 -1.57
CA GLN A 94 0.33 8.41 -1.46
C GLN A 94 -0.39 8.64 -2.79
N GLU A 95 -1.13 7.64 -3.24
CA GLU A 95 -1.99 7.77 -4.41
C GLU A 95 -3.31 8.47 -4.05
N LYS A 96 -3.87 9.18 -5.03
CA LYS A 96 -5.17 9.84 -4.90
C LYS A 96 -6.26 8.82 -4.57
N PRO A 97 -7.15 9.10 -3.60
CA PRO A 97 -8.20 8.17 -3.20
C PRO A 97 -9.18 7.90 -4.35
N GLU A 98 -9.46 6.62 -4.60
CA GLU A 98 -10.37 6.17 -5.66
C GLU A 98 -11.83 6.41 -5.25
N GLY A 99 -12.65 6.89 -6.20
CA GLY A 99 -14.10 7.09 -6.01
C GLY A 99 -14.53 8.49 -5.55
N CYS A 100 -13.59 9.41 -5.33
CA CYS A 100 -13.92 10.81 -5.02
C CYS A 100 -14.43 11.55 -6.26
N LYS A 101 -15.61 12.17 -6.17
CA LYS A 101 -16.21 12.98 -7.25
C LYS A 101 -15.74 14.44 -7.22
N ILE A 102 -15.11 14.84 -6.13
CA ILE A 102 -14.67 16.21 -5.86
C ILE A 102 -13.21 16.15 -5.42
N GLU A 103 -12.39 17.00 -6.03
CA GLU A 103 -11.03 17.29 -5.60
C GLU A 103 -11.03 18.63 -4.88
N ALA A 104 -10.31 18.71 -3.78
CA ALA A 104 -10.23 19.90 -2.96
C ALA A 104 -8.78 20.18 -2.57
N GLY A 105 -8.48 21.46 -2.41
CA GLY A 105 -7.26 21.90 -1.75
C GLY A 105 -7.48 23.26 -1.09
N LEU A 106 -6.51 23.67 -0.28
CA LEU A 106 -6.55 24.97 0.36
C LEU A 106 -6.09 26.05 -0.63
N CYS A 107 -6.80 27.17 -0.72
CA CYS A 107 -6.33 28.32 -1.48
C CYS A 107 -5.19 29.02 -0.75
N TYR A 108 -4.39 29.78 -1.51
CA TYR A 108 -3.43 30.74 -0.98
C TYR A 108 -4.07 31.60 0.14
N TYR A 109 -3.38 31.73 1.27
CA TYR A 109 -3.85 32.42 2.50
C TYR A 109 -4.93 31.70 3.34
N GLY A 110 -5.23 30.42 3.09
CA GLY A 110 -5.91 29.54 4.04
C GLY A 110 -7.38 29.86 4.39
N SER A 111 -8.00 30.79 3.65
CA SER A 111 -9.34 31.29 3.96
C SER A 111 -10.44 30.57 3.16
N HIS A 112 -10.10 30.11 1.96
CA HIS A 112 -11.02 29.45 1.02
C HIS A 112 -10.46 28.10 0.58
N TYR A 113 -11.35 27.23 0.13
CA TYR A 113 -10.98 25.98 -0.52
C TYR A 113 -11.29 26.09 -2.02
N TRP A 114 -10.39 25.58 -2.84
CA TRP A 114 -10.68 25.37 -4.25
C TRP A 114 -11.24 23.95 -4.41
N LEU A 115 -12.24 23.80 -5.27
CA LEU A 115 -12.82 22.51 -5.64
C LEU A 115 -12.73 22.32 -7.15
N LYS A 116 -12.44 21.11 -7.59
CA LYS A 116 -12.59 20.67 -8.98
C LYS A 116 -13.58 19.51 -9.04
N THR A 117 -14.62 19.66 -9.84
CA THR A 117 -15.62 18.60 -10.02
C THR A 117 -16.34 18.74 -11.36
N SER A 118 -16.87 17.63 -11.86
CA SER A 118 -17.80 17.62 -13.00
C SER A 118 -19.25 17.92 -12.59
N LEU A 119 -19.54 17.96 -11.29
CA LEU A 119 -20.88 18.22 -10.75
C LEU A 119 -21.18 19.73 -10.71
N GLU A 120 -22.43 20.10 -10.92
CA GLU A 120 -22.87 21.47 -10.71
C GLU A 120 -23.11 21.75 -9.23
N LEU A 121 -22.27 22.58 -8.61
CA LEU A 121 -22.43 23.02 -7.23
C LEU A 121 -23.07 24.41 -7.21
N LYS A 122 -24.18 24.56 -6.47
CA LYS A 122 -24.87 25.85 -6.27
C LYS A 122 -25.17 26.05 -4.80
N GLY A 123 -25.01 27.28 -4.31
CA GLY A 123 -25.33 27.62 -2.93
C GLY A 123 -24.62 28.86 -2.41
N ARG A 124 -25.00 29.29 -1.20
CA ARG A 124 -24.37 30.44 -0.53
C ARG A 124 -22.93 30.11 -0.15
N GLY A 125 -21.98 30.94 -0.60
CA GLY A 125 -20.56 30.77 -0.31
C GLY A 125 -19.84 29.77 -1.22
N ILE A 126 -20.42 29.49 -2.39
CA ILE A 126 -19.82 28.76 -3.51
C ILE A 126 -19.77 29.73 -4.70
N THR A 127 -18.57 29.98 -5.23
CA THR A 127 -18.34 30.81 -6.40
C THR A 127 -17.79 29.94 -7.52
N GLU A 128 -18.44 29.93 -8.68
CA GLU A 128 -17.93 29.25 -9.87
C GLU A 128 -16.83 30.10 -10.51
N ASN A 129 -15.67 29.48 -10.76
CA ASN A 129 -14.56 30.09 -11.46
C ASN A 129 -14.56 29.60 -12.92
N GLU A 130 -13.65 30.14 -13.74
CA GLU A 130 -13.49 29.69 -15.11
C GLU A 130 -13.22 28.17 -15.18
N PRO A 131 -13.98 27.44 -16.02
CA PRO A 131 -13.81 26.00 -16.17
C PRO A 131 -12.45 25.69 -16.79
N THR A 132 -11.88 24.55 -16.42
CA THR A 132 -10.68 24.04 -17.09
C THR A 132 -11.05 23.55 -18.49
N ARG A 133 -10.09 23.56 -19.42
CA ARG A 133 -10.26 23.16 -20.84
C ARG A 133 -10.91 21.77 -21.02
N ASP A 134 -10.84 20.90 -20.01
CA ASP A 134 -11.39 19.54 -20.01
C ASP A 134 -12.88 19.45 -19.59
N GLY A 135 -13.60 20.58 -19.50
CA GLY A 135 -15.01 20.59 -19.08
C GLY A 135 -15.24 20.35 -17.58
N ILE A 136 -14.16 20.41 -16.79
CA ILE A 136 -14.19 20.32 -15.32
C ILE A 136 -14.47 21.72 -14.77
N LYS A 137 -15.44 21.82 -13.85
CA LYS A 137 -15.81 23.08 -13.20
C LYS A 137 -14.95 23.32 -11.98
N ASN A 138 -14.48 24.56 -11.86
CA ASN A 138 -13.69 25.02 -10.72
C ASN A 138 -14.57 25.85 -9.80
N TYR A 139 -14.52 25.61 -8.49
CA TYR A 139 -15.28 26.39 -7.52
C TYR A 139 -14.37 26.89 -6.40
N THR A 140 -14.63 28.11 -5.93
CA THR A 140 -14.10 28.64 -4.68
C THR A 140 -15.18 28.53 -3.60
N VAL A 141 -14.89 27.85 -2.50
CA VAL A 141 -15.85 27.65 -1.41
C VAL A 141 -15.33 28.19 -0.07
N THR A 142 -16.26 28.72 0.71
CA THR A 142 -16.01 29.12 2.11
C THR A 142 -15.94 27.90 3.03
N LYS A 143 -15.29 28.05 4.21
CA LYS A 143 -15.16 26.96 5.21
C LYS A 143 -16.50 26.31 5.58
N ARG A 144 -17.54 27.13 5.79
CA ARG A 144 -18.90 26.67 6.11
C ARG A 144 -19.57 25.89 4.98
N ALA A 145 -19.32 26.28 3.73
CA ALA A 145 -19.85 25.55 2.58
C ALA A 145 -19.12 24.21 2.43
N PHE A 146 -17.81 24.19 2.65
CA PHE A 146 -16.99 22.98 2.59
C PHE A 146 -17.41 21.93 3.63
N GLU A 147 -17.69 22.31 4.88
CA GLU A 147 -18.18 21.39 5.91
C GLU A 147 -19.48 20.68 5.50
N LYS A 148 -20.39 21.40 4.84
CA LYS A 148 -21.63 20.80 4.31
C LYS A 148 -21.35 19.83 3.17
N LEU A 149 -20.45 20.20 2.26
CA LEU A 149 -20.07 19.34 1.13
C LEU A 149 -19.39 18.05 1.59
N ARG A 150 -18.51 18.12 2.59
CA ARG A 150 -17.86 16.95 3.21
C ARG A 150 -18.86 15.93 3.77
N THR A 151 -20.02 16.41 4.24
CA THR A 151 -21.05 15.55 4.81
C THR A 151 -21.84 14.80 3.73
N GLN A 152 -21.90 15.35 2.51
CA GLN A 152 -22.73 14.83 1.42
C GLN A 152 -21.93 14.05 0.38
N TYR A 153 -20.66 14.42 0.16
CA TYR A 153 -19.82 13.88 -0.89
C TYR A 153 -18.50 13.35 -0.34
N ALA A 154 -17.93 12.37 -1.04
CA ALA A 154 -16.54 11.98 -0.87
C ALA A 154 -15.64 12.98 -1.60
N ILE A 155 -14.80 13.67 -0.83
CA ILE A 155 -13.90 14.72 -1.29
C ILE A 155 -12.47 14.24 -1.10
N SER A 156 -11.69 14.21 -2.18
CA SER A 156 -10.24 14.03 -2.11
C SER A 156 -9.59 15.36 -1.75
N TYR A 157 -8.71 15.38 -0.75
CA TYR A 157 -8.03 16.58 -0.29
C TYR A 157 -6.52 16.40 -0.42
N GLU A 158 -5.93 17.22 -1.29
CA GLU A 158 -4.50 17.27 -1.50
C GLU A 158 -3.85 18.12 -0.41
N SER A 159 -2.90 17.53 0.31
CA SER A 159 -2.06 18.24 1.28
C SER A 159 -0.60 18.15 0.85
N CYS A 160 -0.01 19.29 0.54
CA CYS A 160 1.43 19.41 0.34
C CYS A 160 2.13 19.52 1.70
N LEU A 161 3.35 18.99 1.83
CA LEU A 161 4.22 19.24 2.97
C LEU A 161 4.96 20.55 2.73
N ASP A 162 4.29 21.66 3.05
CA ASP A 162 4.88 23.00 3.08
C ASP A 162 5.28 23.37 4.53
#